data_AF-A0A439Z1L3-F1
#
_entry.id   AF-A0A439Z1L3-F1
#
_cell.length_a   1.000
_cell.length_b   1.000
_cell.length_c   1.000
_cell.angle_alpha   90.00
_cell.angle_beta   90.00
_cell.angle_gamma   90.00
#
_symmetry.space_group_name_H-M   'P 1'
#
loop_
_entity.id
_entity.type
_entity.pdbx_description
1 polymer ?
#
loop_
_entity_poly.entity_id
_entity_poly.type
_entity_poly.pdbx_seq_one_letter_code
_entity_poly.pdbx_strand_id
1 'polypeptide(L)' 'MPMKSENGLETLFMDGLKDLYYAEKKILKTLPKLAKAAQSEQVGAAFEKHRMETER' A
#
# COMPACT_ATOMS: atom_id res chain seq x y z
N MET A 1 -11.30 15.12 34.34
CA MET A 1 -10.83 13.72 34.35
C MET A 1 -11.19 13.11 32.99
N PRO A 2 -10.25 12.70 32.12
CA PRO A 2 -10.65 11.96 30.93
C PRO A 2 -10.53 10.46 31.18
N MET A 3 -11.67 9.76 31.11
CA MET A 3 -11.71 8.31 30.96
C MET A 3 -11.06 7.95 29.62
N LYS A 4 -9.85 7.41 29.68
CA LYS A 4 -9.17 6.77 28.56
C LYS A 4 -9.43 5.27 28.64
N SER A 5 -10.51 4.80 28.04
CA SER A 5 -10.63 3.45 27.47
C SER A 5 -12.06 3.20 27.05
N GLU A 6 -12.31 3.08 25.75
CA GLU A 6 -13.29 2.10 25.27
C GLU A 6 -12.95 1.60 23.85
N ASN A 7 -12.33 2.39 22.98
CA ASN A 7 -12.03 1.94 21.60
C ASN A 7 -10.54 2.08 21.18
N GLY A 8 -9.59 2.00 22.13
CA GLY A 8 -8.17 2.26 21.82
C GLY A 8 -7.54 1.25 20.86
N LEU A 9 -7.83 -0.04 21.05
CA LEU A 9 -7.38 -1.11 20.14
C LEU A 9 -8.12 -1.08 18.80
N GLU A 10 -9.41 -0.76 18.80
CA GLU A 10 -10.20 -0.60 17.58
C GLU A 10 -9.73 0.59 16.75
N THR A 11 -9.42 1.73 17.39
CA THR A 11 -8.83 2.90 16.74
C THR A 11 -7.46 2.57 16.16
N LEU A 12 -6.60 1.89 16.93
CA LEU A 12 -5.28 1.44 16.46
C LEU A 12 -5.41 0.49 15.25
N PHE A 13 -6.39 -0.42 15.28
CA PHE A 13 -6.68 -1.33 14.19
C PHE A 13 -7.17 -0.58 12.94
N MET A 14 -8.13 0.34 13.10
CA MET A 14 -8.66 1.14 12.00
C MET A 14 -7.60 2.06 11.40
N ASP A 15 -6.73 2.66 12.21
CA ASP A 15 -5.64 3.49 11.72
C ASP A 15 -4.57 2.66 11.02
N GLY A 16 -4.24 1.47 11.54
CA GLY A 16 -3.35 0.52 10.84
C GLY A 16 -3.90 0.07 9.49
N LEU A 17 -5.21 -0.19 9.39
CA LEU A 17 -5.85 -0.50 8.11
C LEU A 17 -5.79 0.69 7.14
N LYS A 18 -6.03 1.91 7.61
CA LYS A 18 -5.90 3.12 6.78
C LYS A 18 -4.48 3.31 6.29
N ASP A 19 -3.48 3.10 7.14
CA ASP A 19 -2.07 3.24 6.78
C ASP A 19 -1.67 2.21 5.72
N LEU A 20 -2.10 0.95 5.87
CA LEU A 20 -1.88 -0.09 4.87
C LEU A 20 -2.53 0.28 3.54
N TYR A 21 -3.79 0.72 3.56
CA TYR A 21 -4.51 1.16 2.36
C TYR A 21 -3.84 2.36 1.68
N TYR A 22 -3.31 3.31 2.45
CA TYR A 22 -2.53 4.43 1.92
C TYR A 22 -1.21 3.96 1.30
N ALA A 23 -0.53 3.00 1.92
CA ALA A 23 0.69 2.41 1.40
C ALA A 23 0.43 1.72 0.06
N GLU A 24 -0.63 0.91 -0.05
CA GLU A 24 -1.04 0.24 -1.30
C GLU A 24 -1.33 1.25 -2.41
N LYS A 25 -2.13 2.28 -2.13
CA LYS A 25 -2.40 3.37 -3.08
C LYS A 25 -1.14 4.08 -3.55
N LYS A 26 -0.18 4.28 -2.65
CA LYS A 26 1.10 4.91 -2.98
C LYS A 26 1.92 3.98 -3.87
N ILE A 27 2.06 2.71 -3.49
CA ILE A 27 2.76 1.67 -4.25
C ILE A 27 2.18 1.56 -5.65
N LEU A 28 0.86 1.50 -5.81
CA LEU A 28 0.17 1.41 -7.09
C LEU A 28 0.53 2.56 -8.06
N LYS A 29 0.77 3.77 -7.55
CA LYS A 29 1.24 4.91 -8.36
C LYS A 29 2.73 4.86 -8.67
N THR A 30 3.52 4.17 -7.85
CA THR A 30 4.98 4.04 -8.02
C THR A 30 5.36 2.86 -8.91
N LEU A 31 4.57 1.79 -8.94
CA LEU A 31 4.85 0.58 -9.74
C LEU A 31 5.07 0.86 -11.24
N PRO A 32 4.28 1.71 -11.93
CA PRO A 32 4.56 2.08 -13.32
C PRO A 32 5.89 2.82 -13.50
N LYS A 33 6.29 3.62 -12.51
CA LYS A 33 7.57 4.35 -12.55
C LYS A 33 8.75 3.40 -12.38
N LEU A 34 8.60 2.41 -11.50
CA LEU A 34 9.59 1.35 -11.28
C LEU A 34 9.69 0.43 -12.50
N ALA A 35 8.57 0.07 -13.12
CA ALA A 35 8.54 -0.70 -14.36
C ALA A 35 9.29 0.00 -15.50
N LYS A 36 9.11 1.32 -15.65
CA LYS A 36 9.82 2.13 -16.66
C LYS A 36 11.30 2.33 -16.36
N ALA A 37 11.68 2.38 -15.08
CA ALA A 37 13.07 2.55 -14.66
C ALA A 37 13.86 1.23 -14.65
N ALA A 38 13.17 0.09 -14.72
CA ALA A 38 13.80 -1.22 -14.75
C ALA A 38 14.58 -1.40 -16.06
N GLN A 39 15.87 -1.71 -15.94
CA GLN A 39 16.74 -1.99 -17.09
C GLN A 39 16.53 -3.41 -17.64
N SER A 40 15.98 -4.31 -16.82
CA SER A 40 15.65 -5.68 -17.20
C SER A 40 14.17 -5.79 -17.55
N GLU A 41 13.88 -6.35 -18.71
CA GLU A 41 12.52 -6.58 -19.21
C GLU A 41 11.71 -7.49 -18.27
N GLN A 42 12.35 -8.49 -17.64
CA GLN A 42 11.73 -9.36 -16.65
C GLN A 42 11.30 -8.60 -15.39
N VAL A 43 12.13 -7.64 -14.95
CA VAL A 43 11.85 -6.83 -13.76
C VAL A 43 10.75 -5.81 -14.05
N GLY A 44 10.74 -5.22 -15.26
CA GLY A 44 9.66 -4.34 -15.70
C GLY A 44 8.31 -5.08 -15.77
N ALA A 45 8.29 -6.28 -16.36
CA ALA A 45 7.09 -7.11 -16.43
C ALA A 45 6.59 -7.54 -15.04
N ALA A 46 7.50 -7.83 -14.10
CA ALA A 46 7.15 -8.16 -12.73
C ALA A 46 6.47 -6.98 -12.01
N PHE A 47 6.95 -5.74 -12.19
CA PHE A 47 6.31 -4.56 -11.64
C PHE A 47 4.93 -4.28 -12.24
N GLU A 48 4.74 -4.52 -13.54
CA GLU A 48 3.45 -4.33 -14.19
C GLU A 48 2.43 -5.41 -13.77
N LYS A 49 2.89 -6.66 -13.61
CA LYS A 49 2.08 -7.73 -13.03
C LYS A 49 1.65 -7.39 -11.60
N HIS A 50 2.58 -6.94 -10.76
CA HIS A 50 2.29 -6.57 -9.38
C HIS A 50 1.33 -5.38 -9.28
N ARG A 51 1.38 -4.45 -10.26
CA ARG A 51 0.41 -3.35 -10.37
C ARG A 51 -1.01 -3.88 -10.56
N MET A 52 -1.21 -4.83 -11.47
CA MET A 52 -2.52 -5.43 -11.72
C MET A 52 -3.04 -6.23 -10.52
N GLU A 53 -2.15 -6.88 -9.76
CA GLU A 53 -2.51 -7.58 -8.53
C GLU A 53 -2.95 -6.60 -7.42
N THR A 54 -2.35 -5.40 -7.37
CA THR A 54 -2.66 -4.36 -6.37
C THR A 54 -3.89 -3.52 -6.76
N GLU A 55 -4.26 -3.47 -8.05
CA GLU A 55 -5.45 -2.74 -8.54
C GLU A 55 -6.76 -3.51 -8.34
N ARG A 56 -6.69 -4.83 -8.14
CA ARG A 56 -7.84 -5.72 -7.91
C ARG A 56 -8.33 -5.69 -6.48
#